data_AF-A0A4V6I0R9-F1
#
_entry.id   AF-A0A4V6I0R9-F1
#
_cell.length_a   1.000
_cell.length_b   1.000
_cell.length_c   1.000
_cell.angle_alpha   90.00
_cell.angle_beta   90.00
_cell.angle_gamma   90.00
#
_symmetry.space_group_name_H-M   'P 1'
#
loop_
_entity.id
_entity.type
_entity.pdbx_description
1 polymer ?
#
loop_
_entity_poly.entity_id
_entity_poly.type
_entity_poly.pdbx_seq_one_letter_code
_entity_poly.pdbx_strand_id
1 'polypeptide(L)'
;MRYIISLVISVALVCASDFTLPQFKEAFIKNAFLQTSKADLGGVLQCEMSTNDKKIKTNHNAKAESKALSLIVDSIQKSRKMPLRDNAENIPHIKELATLAKDSTLAKVYLMQLAIMDTRSPCITCLRVAEEQIGFILTFMPEKINDKEVRHFIDFTHSQPSKELLGRLVSLDSYALSGEKLLCEGLSKQDSLLLVSAYAHFALSGLNTRALNALMQSALWGNTDAATLILFLLDNGIYLPLNKIAAQMLEIAITNGDYQNALKNNPMITKSLAVTEGNALSNIFESIAHWRYVAYGFILSATDSRYARLDDEDKKGIALIWFNLISAGALARQSIYDMGDSKQQQTYKDILESKMQLKGINTYPFVKTYHQR
;
A
#
# COMPACT_ATOMS: atom_id res chain seq x y z
N MET A 1 -52.17 10.14 26.46
CA MET A 1 -51.22 11.11 27.06
C MET A 1 -50.49 10.39 28.18
N ARG A 2 -49.14 10.33 28.12
CA ARG A 2 -48.21 9.46 28.92
C ARG A 2 -48.27 7.99 28.44
N TYR A 3 -47.29 7.41 27.75
CA TYR A 3 -45.84 7.45 27.89
C TYR A 3 -45.16 7.54 26.51
N ILE A 4 -44.89 8.77 26.06
CA ILE A 4 -43.84 9.08 25.09
C ILE A 4 -42.72 9.64 25.97
N ILE A 5 -41.76 8.77 26.33
CA ILE A 5 -40.38 9.02 26.83
C ILE A 5 -39.87 7.62 27.21
N SER A 6 -39.45 6.85 26.20
CA SER A 6 -38.51 5.72 26.32
C SER A 6 -37.92 5.36 24.94
N LEU A 7 -37.94 6.32 23.99
CA LEU A 7 -37.54 6.13 22.60
C LEU A 7 -36.28 6.94 22.23
N VAL A 8 -35.44 7.30 23.21
CA VAL A 8 -34.21 8.11 22.96
C VAL A 8 -32.95 7.50 23.60
N ILE A 9 -33.01 6.35 24.27
CA ILE A 9 -31.81 5.76 24.92
C ILE A 9 -31.47 4.34 24.43
N SER A 10 -32.30 3.71 23.61
CA SER A 10 -32.12 2.30 23.21
C SER A 10 -31.51 2.08 21.81
N VAL A 11 -31.21 3.15 21.06
CA VAL A 11 -30.56 3.08 19.72
C VAL A 11 -29.04 3.30 19.81
N ALA A 12 -28.51 3.57 21.01
CA ALA A 12 -27.06 3.69 21.24
C ALA A 12 -26.38 2.36 21.65
N LEU A 13 -27.10 1.23 21.68
CA LEU A 13 -26.62 0.02 22.38
C LEU A 13 -26.78 -1.32 21.64
N VAL A 14 -27.08 -1.34 20.33
CA VAL A 14 -27.26 -2.61 19.59
C VAL A 14 -26.43 -2.74 18.29
N CYS A 15 -25.57 -1.77 17.92
CA CYS A 15 -24.61 -1.93 16.81
C CYS A 15 -23.15 -1.79 17.25
N ALA A 16 -22.84 -2.20 18.49
CA ALA A 16 -21.49 -2.29 19.05
C ALA A 16 -21.17 -3.74 19.42
N SER A 17 -21.47 -4.70 18.54
CA SER A 17 -21.04 -6.08 18.73
C SER A 17 -19.52 -6.17 18.49
N ASP A 18 -18.79 -6.03 19.59
CA ASP A 18 -17.48 -6.63 19.88
C ASP A 18 -16.22 -6.11 19.17
N PHE A 19 -16.20 -4.87 18.71
CA PHE A 19 -14.94 -4.12 18.59
C PHE A 19 -14.95 -2.94 19.56
N THR A 20 -14.59 -3.22 20.82
CA THR A 20 -14.15 -2.16 21.71
C THR A 20 -12.88 -1.54 21.11
N LEU A 21 -12.95 -0.25 20.75
CA LEU A 21 -11.78 0.54 20.38
C LEU A 21 -10.71 0.35 21.49
N PRO A 22 -9.46 -0.01 21.15
CA PRO A 22 -8.49 -0.48 22.13
C PRO A 22 -8.23 0.53 23.25
N GLN A 23 -7.99 0.02 24.47
CA GLN A 23 -7.32 0.79 25.52
C GLN A 23 -5.84 0.99 25.13
N PHE A 24 -5.58 1.91 24.21
CA PHE A 24 -4.24 2.21 23.72
C PHE A 24 -3.37 2.76 24.85
N LYS A 25 -2.34 2.02 25.28
CA LYS A 25 -1.28 2.53 26.16
C LYS A 25 -0.28 3.33 25.32
N GLU A 26 0.15 4.45 25.89
CA GLU A 26 0.86 5.60 25.30
C GLU A 26 0.05 6.38 24.24
N ALA A 27 -0.22 7.65 24.55
CA ALA A 27 -0.95 8.58 23.68
C ALA A 27 -0.38 8.68 22.25
N PHE A 28 0.91 8.41 22.08
CA PHE A 28 1.60 8.41 20.79
C PHE A 28 1.04 7.36 19.81
N ILE A 29 0.92 6.10 20.22
CA ILE A 29 0.37 5.02 19.38
C ILE A 29 -1.08 5.32 19.02
N LYS A 30 -1.87 5.80 19.99
CA LYS A 30 -3.25 6.21 19.75
C LYS A 30 -3.32 7.28 18.65
N ASN A 31 -2.45 8.27 18.70
CA ASN A 31 -2.40 9.32 17.68
C ASN A 31 -1.98 8.76 16.31
N ALA A 32 -1.00 7.85 16.27
CA ALA A 32 -0.56 7.22 15.02
C ALA A 32 -1.68 6.40 14.36
N PHE A 33 -2.50 5.69 15.15
CA PHE A 33 -3.65 4.95 14.66
C PHE A 33 -4.71 5.87 14.02
N LEU A 34 -4.91 7.07 14.57
CA LEU A 34 -5.87 8.04 14.05
C LEU A 34 -5.33 8.84 12.84
N GLN A 35 -4.01 8.85 12.64
CA GLN A 35 -3.36 9.62 11.57
C GLN A 35 -3.52 8.91 10.23
N THR A 36 -4.56 9.30 9.48
CA THR A 36 -4.77 8.93 8.07
C THR A 36 -4.35 10.06 7.16
N SER A 37 -3.88 9.72 5.96
CA SER A 37 -3.54 10.70 4.93
C SER A 37 -4.80 11.41 4.42
N LYS A 38 -4.69 12.72 4.19
CA LYS A 38 -5.75 13.56 3.60
C LYS A 38 -5.25 14.35 2.40
N ALA A 39 -4.25 13.79 1.72
CA ALA A 39 -3.62 14.39 0.56
C ALA A 39 -4.64 14.69 -0.56
N ASP A 40 -4.64 15.92 -1.04
CA ASP A 40 -5.36 16.36 -2.23
C ASP A 40 -4.36 16.82 -3.33
N LEU A 41 -4.90 17.21 -4.48
CA LEU A 41 -4.11 17.66 -5.62
C LEU A 41 -3.67 19.12 -5.44
N GLY A 42 -2.37 19.36 -5.60
CA GLY A 42 -1.77 20.69 -5.55
C GLY A 42 -0.26 20.65 -5.33
N GLY A 43 0.41 21.76 -5.63
CA GLY A 43 1.84 21.93 -5.35
C GLY A 43 2.77 21.14 -6.27
N VAL A 44 4.00 20.95 -5.79
CA VAL A 44 5.07 20.20 -6.46
C VAL A 44 5.51 19.05 -5.55
N LEU A 45 6.09 17.98 -6.09
CA LEU A 45 6.62 16.89 -5.26
C LEU A 45 7.84 17.40 -4.50
N GLN A 46 7.70 17.53 -3.17
CA GLN A 46 8.73 17.99 -2.27
C GLN A 46 9.25 16.85 -1.41
N CYS A 47 10.50 16.99 -0.99
CA CYS A 47 11.08 16.10 0.00
C CYS A 47 11.05 16.73 1.40
N GLU A 48 10.79 15.90 2.40
CA GLU A 48 10.52 16.26 3.80
C GLU A 48 11.51 15.59 4.77
N MET A 49 12.76 15.37 4.34
CA MET A 49 13.78 14.79 5.24
C MET A 49 14.09 15.73 6.40
N SER A 50 13.89 15.24 7.63
CA SER A 50 14.38 15.92 8.83
C SER A 50 15.89 15.75 8.99
N THR A 51 16.51 16.57 9.85
CA THR A 51 17.94 16.48 10.18
C THR A 51 18.31 15.14 10.82
N ASN A 52 17.36 14.47 11.49
CA ASN A 52 17.56 13.18 12.15
C ASN A 52 17.54 12.01 11.16
N ASP A 53 16.80 12.14 10.05
CA ASP A 53 16.67 11.10 9.02
C ASP A 53 17.95 10.90 8.21
N LYS A 54 18.87 11.88 8.23
CA LYS A 54 20.16 11.84 7.52
C LYS A 54 21.09 10.71 7.97
N LYS A 55 20.88 10.16 9.17
CA LYS A 55 21.71 9.08 9.72
C LYS A 55 21.29 7.68 9.24
N ILE A 56 20.21 7.57 8.48
CA ILE A 56 19.64 6.27 8.08
C ILE A 56 20.44 5.70 6.91
N LYS A 57 20.97 4.50 7.12
CA LYS A 57 21.58 3.70 6.06
C LYS A 57 20.46 3.12 5.20
N THR A 58 20.43 3.55 3.94
CA THR A 58 19.63 2.93 2.90
C THR A 58 20.36 1.69 2.44
N ASN A 59 19.79 0.50 2.66
CA ASN A 59 20.25 -0.75 2.03
C ASN A 59 19.78 -0.77 0.56
N HIS A 60 20.15 0.27 -0.20
CA HIS A 60 19.83 0.40 -1.61
C HIS A 60 20.96 -0.22 -2.43
N ASN A 61 20.65 -1.30 -3.14
CA ASN A 61 21.56 -1.93 -4.08
C ASN A 61 21.17 -1.53 -5.50
N ALA A 62 21.75 -0.43 -6.00
CA ALA A 62 21.41 0.13 -7.31
C ALA A 62 21.50 -0.89 -8.46
N LYS A 63 22.46 -1.82 -8.41
CA LYS A 63 22.62 -2.88 -9.40
C LYS A 63 21.46 -3.88 -9.35
N ALA A 64 21.05 -4.29 -8.15
CA ALA A 64 19.91 -5.19 -7.99
C ALA A 64 18.60 -4.52 -8.38
N GLU A 65 18.38 -3.25 -8.01
CA GLU A 65 17.18 -2.48 -8.37
C GLU A 65 17.07 -2.26 -9.88
N SER A 66 18.16 -1.89 -10.56
CA SER A 66 18.19 -1.73 -12.01
C SER A 66 17.91 -3.05 -12.74
N LYS A 67 18.50 -4.16 -12.27
CA LYS A 67 18.23 -5.49 -12.82
C LYS A 67 16.77 -5.90 -12.61
N ALA A 68 16.23 -5.68 -11.40
CA ALA A 68 14.84 -5.96 -11.10
C ALA A 68 13.90 -5.15 -12.00
N LEU A 69 14.14 -3.85 -12.17
CA LEU A 69 13.33 -2.99 -13.04
C LEU A 69 13.28 -3.53 -14.47
N SER A 70 14.43 -3.87 -15.04
CA SER A 70 14.51 -4.42 -16.40
C SER A 70 13.72 -5.72 -16.55
N LEU A 71 13.84 -6.65 -15.60
CA LEU A 71 13.09 -7.90 -15.60
C LEU A 71 11.58 -7.66 -15.44
N ILE A 72 11.18 -6.75 -14.55
CA ILE A 72 9.76 -6.41 -14.32
C ILE A 72 9.13 -5.83 -15.58
N VAL A 73 9.80 -4.87 -16.23
CA VAL A 73 9.31 -4.24 -17.47
C VAL A 73 9.14 -5.29 -18.58
N ASP A 74 10.13 -6.16 -18.78
CA ASP A 74 10.02 -7.25 -19.75
C ASP A 74 8.88 -8.23 -19.41
N SER A 75 8.71 -8.56 -18.12
CA SER A 75 7.59 -9.39 -17.65
C SER A 75 6.24 -8.75 -17.96
N ILE A 76 6.05 -7.46 -17.69
CA ILE A 76 4.81 -6.72 -17.96
C ILE A 76 4.52 -6.67 -19.48
N GLN A 77 5.54 -6.35 -20.28
CA GLN A 77 5.37 -6.24 -21.75
C GLN A 77 5.03 -7.59 -22.40
N LYS A 78 5.60 -8.69 -21.88
CA LYS A 78 5.30 -10.04 -22.37
C LYS A 78 3.95 -10.54 -21.87
N SER A 79 3.61 -10.33 -20.60
CA SER A 79 2.34 -10.81 -20.02
C SER A 79 1.12 -10.13 -20.64
N ARG A 80 1.21 -8.85 -21.03
CA ARG A 80 0.14 -8.15 -21.76
C ARG A 80 -0.18 -8.74 -23.13
N LYS A 81 0.73 -9.55 -23.70
CA LYS A 81 0.52 -10.27 -24.97
C LYS A 81 0.04 -11.71 -24.75
N MET A 82 -0.03 -12.17 -23.50
CA MET A 82 -0.49 -13.50 -23.14
C MET A 82 -1.99 -13.45 -22.81
N PRO A 83 -2.78 -14.47 -23.18
CA PRO A 83 -4.11 -14.62 -22.62
C PRO A 83 -3.96 -14.88 -21.12
N LEU A 84 -4.29 -13.89 -20.29
CA LEU A 84 -4.20 -13.88 -18.80
C LEU A 84 -5.07 -14.95 -18.10
N ARG A 85 -5.53 -15.98 -18.81
CA ARG A 85 -6.22 -17.14 -18.22
C ARG A 85 -5.26 -18.21 -17.70
N ASP A 86 -3.97 -18.14 -18.04
CA ASP A 86 -3.01 -19.17 -17.65
C ASP A 86 -1.99 -18.64 -16.63
N ASN A 87 -2.28 -18.93 -15.36
CA ASN A 87 -1.36 -19.00 -14.21
C ASN A 87 -0.35 -17.85 -14.02
N ALA A 88 -0.54 -17.03 -12.99
CA ALA A 88 0.41 -15.97 -12.61
C ALA A 88 1.85 -16.46 -12.34
N GLU A 89 2.03 -17.75 -12.02
CA GLU A 89 3.36 -18.37 -11.89
C GLU A 89 4.15 -18.43 -13.22
N ASN A 90 3.44 -18.40 -14.36
CA ASN A 90 4.03 -18.43 -15.70
C ASN A 90 4.42 -17.04 -16.22
N ILE A 91 4.18 -15.97 -15.45
CA ILE A 91 4.70 -14.65 -15.79
C ILE A 91 6.23 -14.77 -15.94
N PRO A 92 6.83 -14.16 -16.97
CA PRO A 92 8.28 -14.25 -17.16
C PRO A 92 9.05 -13.78 -15.92
N HIS A 93 10.22 -14.37 -15.70
CA HIS A 93 11.20 -13.96 -14.67
C HIS A 93 10.79 -14.08 -13.21
N ILE A 94 9.62 -14.64 -12.87
CA ILE A 94 9.14 -14.72 -11.47
C ILE A 94 10.17 -15.34 -10.52
N LYS A 95 10.79 -16.47 -10.91
CA LYS A 95 11.80 -17.15 -10.09
C LYS A 95 13.09 -16.32 -9.92
N GLU A 96 13.50 -15.60 -10.96
CA GLU A 96 14.67 -14.74 -10.91
C GLU A 96 14.41 -13.50 -10.04
N LEU A 97 13.24 -12.88 -10.21
CA LEU A 97 12.79 -11.77 -9.37
C LEU A 97 12.69 -12.20 -7.90
N ALA A 98 12.20 -13.40 -7.61
CA ALA A 98 12.12 -13.92 -6.24
C ALA A 98 13.51 -14.10 -5.61
N THR A 99 14.50 -14.49 -6.41
CA THR A 99 15.90 -14.56 -5.95
C THR A 99 16.45 -13.16 -5.68
N LEU A 100 16.14 -12.18 -6.56
CA LEU A 100 16.55 -10.78 -6.40
C LEU A 100 15.85 -10.04 -5.26
N ALA A 101 14.67 -10.49 -4.81
CA ALA A 101 13.88 -9.83 -3.76
C ALA A 101 14.60 -9.71 -2.40
N LYS A 102 15.69 -10.46 -2.19
CA LYS A 102 16.59 -10.30 -1.04
C LYS A 102 17.37 -8.98 -1.07
N ASP A 103 17.73 -8.53 -2.27
CA ASP A 103 18.59 -7.37 -2.50
C ASP A 103 17.89 -6.21 -3.23
N SER A 104 16.69 -6.43 -3.77
CA SER A 104 15.89 -5.43 -4.48
C SER A 104 14.52 -5.24 -3.83
N THR A 105 14.26 -4.01 -3.42
CA THR A 105 12.97 -3.57 -2.88
C THR A 105 11.91 -3.56 -3.99
N LEU A 106 12.30 -3.19 -5.20
CA LEU A 106 11.41 -3.18 -6.36
C LEU A 106 10.91 -4.59 -6.72
N ALA A 107 11.82 -5.59 -6.78
CA ALA A 107 11.44 -6.99 -7.01
C ALA A 107 10.47 -7.49 -5.94
N LYS A 108 10.74 -7.17 -4.68
CA LYS A 108 9.89 -7.52 -3.54
C LYS A 108 8.48 -6.94 -3.68
N VAL A 109 8.37 -5.64 -3.95
CA VAL A 109 7.06 -4.96 -4.14
C VAL A 109 6.29 -5.56 -5.30
N TYR A 110 6.95 -5.76 -6.43
CA TYR A 110 6.29 -6.29 -7.63
C TYR A 110 5.74 -7.70 -7.40
N LEU A 111 6.53 -8.60 -6.80
CA LEU A 111 6.06 -9.96 -6.46
C LEU A 111 4.91 -9.92 -5.46
N MET A 112 4.99 -9.06 -4.44
CA MET A 112 3.91 -8.88 -3.48
C MET A 112 2.62 -8.34 -4.13
N GLN A 113 2.75 -7.49 -5.15
CA GLN A 113 1.63 -7.01 -5.96
C GLN A 113 1.04 -8.10 -6.86
N LEU A 114 1.88 -8.96 -7.45
CA LEU A 114 1.41 -10.13 -8.22
C LEU A 114 0.70 -11.16 -7.35
N ALA A 115 1.08 -11.29 -6.07
CA ALA A 115 0.42 -12.19 -5.12
C ALA A 115 -1.08 -11.84 -4.88
N ILE A 116 -1.52 -10.67 -5.33
CA ILE A 116 -2.89 -10.17 -5.24
C ILE A 116 -3.75 -10.64 -6.43
N MET A 117 -3.14 -10.92 -7.59
CA MET A 117 -3.80 -10.81 -8.89
C MET A 117 -4.59 -12.03 -9.37
N ASP A 118 -4.44 -13.21 -8.77
CA ASP A 118 -5.14 -14.41 -9.25
C ASP A 118 -5.59 -15.33 -8.11
N THR A 119 -6.90 -15.48 -7.97
CA THR A 119 -7.56 -16.35 -6.98
C THR A 119 -7.81 -17.76 -7.52
N ARG A 120 -7.73 -17.96 -8.83
CA ARG A 120 -7.96 -19.25 -9.49
C ARG A 120 -6.67 -20.01 -9.75
N SER A 121 -5.58 -19.30 -10.06
CA SER A 121 -4.24 -19.87 -10.22
C SER A 121 -3.18 -18.97 -9.57
N PRO A 122 -3.08 -18.98 -8.23
CA PRO A 122 -2.21 -18.06 -7.51
C PRO A 122 -0.72 -18.29 -7.84
N CYS A 123 0.04 -17.20 -7.95
CA CYS A 123 1.49 -17.26 -8.01
C CYS A 123 2.05 -17.70 -6.64
N ILE A 124 2.42 -18.97 -6.51
CA ILE A 124 2.93 -19.56 -5.26
C ILE A 124 4.26 -18.91 -4.88
N THR A 125 5.12 -18.64 -5.86
CA THR A 125 6.39 -17.95 -5.61
C THR A 125 6.16 -16.55 -5.04
N CYS A 126 5.16 -15.83 -5.56
CA CYS A 126 4.80 -14.49 -5.12
C CYS A 126 4.21 -14.51 -3.70
N LEU A 127 3.31 -15.46 -3.42
CA LEU A 127 2.72 -15.65 -2.09
C LEU A 127 3.77 -15.94 -1.03
N ARG A 128 4.76 -16.77 -1.34
CA ARG A 128 5.89 -17.04 -0.44
C ARG A 128 6.69 -15.77 -0.14
N VAL A 129 6.96 -14.94 -1.14
CA VAL A 129 7.64 -13.65 -0.90
C VAL A 129 6.78 -12.76 0.01
N ALA A 130 5.46 -12.69 -0.22
CA ALA A 130 4.57 -11.95 0.68
C ALA A 130 4.61 -12.51 2.12
N GLU A 131 4.60 -13.83 2.29
CA GLU A 131 4.73 -14.50 3.59
C GLU A 131 6.00 -14.10 4.34
N GLU A 132 7.15 -14.20 3.66
CA GLU A 132 8.44 -13.88 4.24
C GLU A 132 8.51 -12.42 4.69
N GLN A 133 7.78 -11.50 4.03
CA GLN A 133 7.81 -10.08 4.36
C GLN A 133 6.79 -9.67 5.41
N ILE A 134 5.53 -10.12 5.31
CA ILE A 134 4.42 -9.61 6.13
C ILE A 134 3.64 -10.68 6.89
N GLY A 135 3.98 -11.96 6.70
CA GLY A 135 3.23 -13.05 7.30
C GLY A 135 3.24 -13.08 8.82
N PHE A 136 4.26 -12.49 9.45
CA PHE A 136 4.38 -12.38 10.90
C PHE A 136 3.33 -11.47 11.55
N ILE A 137 2.68 -10.58 10.79
CA ILE A 137 1.60 -9.71 11.30
C ILE A 137 0.36 -10.55 11.58
N LEU A 138 0.11 -11.57 10.75
CA LEU A 138 -1.07 -12.42 10.84
C LEU A 138 -1.10 -13.28 12.11
N THR A 139 0.06 -13.63 12.65
CA THR A 139 0.20 -14.36 13.93
C THR A 139 -0.50 -13.64 15.09
N PHE A 140 -0.60 -12.30 15.03
CA PHE A 140 -1.13 -11.47 16.11
C PHE A 140 -2.50 -10.87 15.79
N MET A 141 -3.14 -11.30 14.71
CA MET A 141 -4.50 -10.83 14.39
C MET A 141 -5.55 -11.49 15.30
N PRO A 142 -6.54 -10.73 15.82
CA PRO A 142 -7.60 -11.27 16.65
C PRO A 142 -8.39 -12.38 15.96
N GLU A 143 -8.70 -13.47 16.69
CA GLU A 143 -9.37 -14.68 16.17
C GLU A 143 -10.71 -14.41 15.46
N LYS A 144 -11.46 -13.37 15.86
CA LYS A 144 -12.74 -12.99 15.23
C LYS A 144 -12.60 -12.31 13.86
N ILE A 145 -11.43 -11.74 13.54
CA ILE A 145 -11.07 -11.30 12.17
C ILE A 145 -10.28 -12.41 11.45
N ASN A 146 -9.75 -13.37 12.22
CA ASN A 146 -9.13 -14.62 11.80
C ASN A 146 -10.15 -15.68 11.35
N ASP A 147 -11.36 -15.24 10.96
CA ASP A 147 -12.40 -16.14 10.51
C ASP A 147 -11.99 -16.78 9.16
N LYS A 148 -12.67 -17.88 8.80
CA LYS A 148 -12.38 -18.73 7.62
C LYS A 148 -11.98 -17.98 6.33
N GLU A 149 -12.42 -16.74 6.16
CA GLU A 149 -12.23 -15.85 5.03
C GLU A 149 -10.89 -15.10 4.99
N VAL A 150 -10.04 -15.10 6.03
CA VAL A 150 -8.69 -14.49 5.96
C VAL A 150 -7.61 -15.57 5.93
N ARG A 151 -7.77 -16.63 6.75
CA ARG A 151 -6.82 -17.75 6.85
C ARG A 151 -6.73 -18.63 5.60
N HIS A 152 -7.82 -18.87 4.87
CA HIS A 152 -7.77 -19.70 3.64
C HIS A 152 -7.03 -19.03 2.48
N PHE A 153 -6.82 -17.72 2.56
CA PHE A 153 -6.18 -16.94 1.50
C PHE A 153 -4.72 -16.63 1.86
N ILE A 154 -4.41 -16.55 3.15
CA ILE A 154 -3.07 -16.33 3.64
C ILE A 154 -2.82 -17.30 4.81
N ASP A 155 -2.42 -18.53 4.49
CA ASP A 155 -2.15 -19.59 5.47
C ASP A 155 -0.70 -19.50 5.96
N PHE A 156 -0.48 -18.94 7.16
CA PHE A 156 0.85 -18.79 7.78
C PHE A 156 0.91 -19.42 9.17
N THR A 157 0.50 -20.68 9.30
CA THR A 157 0.43 -21.44 10.57
C THR A 157 1.76 -21.69 11.30
N HIS A 158 2.88 -21.05 10.94
CA HIS A 158 4.21 -21.42 11.46
C HIS A 158 5.11 -20.27 11.96
N SER A 159 4.55 -19.15 12.40
CA SER A 159 5.34 -18.08 13.00
C SER A 159 5.24 -18.13 14.53
N GLN A 160 6.27 -18.65 15.20
CA GLN A 160 6.35 -18.55 16.65
C GLN A 160 6.72 -17.13 17.08
N PRO A 161 6.21 -16.64 18.23
CA PRO A 161 6.60 -15.35 18.80
C PRO A 161 8.11 -15.33 19.07
N SER A 162 8.86 -14.47 18.38
CA SER A 162 10.29 -14.25 18.64
C SER A 162 10.56 -12.77 18.91
N LYS A 163 11.64 -12.48 19.64
CA LYS A 163 12.13 -11.09 19.86
C LYS A 163 12.53 -10.38 18.55
N GLU A 164 12.60 -11.10 17.43
CA GLU A 164 12.89 -10.54 16.11
C GLU A 164 11.66 -9.90 15.45
N LEU A 165 10.44 -10.13 15.96
CA LEU A 165 9.20 -9.63 15.35
C LEU A 165 9.13 -8.10 15.31
N LEU A 166 9.48 -7.42 16.42
CA LEU A 166 9.56 -5.96 16.40
C LEU A 166 10.70 -5.48 15.48
N GLY A 167 11.81 -6.23 15.39
CA GLY A 167 12.87 -5.95 14.42
C GLY A 167 12.38 -6.02 12.97
N ARG A 168 11.54 -7.01 12.63
CA ARG A 168 10.91 -7.13 11.31
C ARG A 168 9.92 -6.00 11.04
N LEU A 169 9.12 -5.62 12.03
CA LEU A 169 8.19 -4.48 11.91
C LEU A 169 8.94 -3.15 11.74
N VAL A 170 9.99 -2.93 12.53
CA VAL A 170 10.92 -1.80 12.39
C VAL A 170 11.52 -1.77 11.00
N SER A 171 12.00 -2.90 10.47
CA SER A 171 12.53 -2.98 9.11
C SER A 171 11.50 -2.60 8.06
N LEU A 172 10.26 -3.05 8.20
CA LEU A 172 9.18 -2.78 7.24
C LEU A 172 8.77 -1.30 7.24
N ASP A 173 8.63 -0.68 8.42
CA ASP A 173 8.26 0.73 8.49
C ASP A 173 9.44 1.67 8.20
N SER A 174 10.69 1.22 8.38
CA SER A 174 11.89 1.99 7.99
C SER A 174 12.00 2.25 6.49
N TYR A 175 11.24 1.52 5.67
CA TYR A 175 11.14 1.80 4.24
C TYR A 175 10.54 3.19 3.96
N ALA A 176 9.74 3.77 4.86
CA ALA A 176 9.27 5.15 4.72
C ALA A 176 10.45 6.14 4.64
N LEU A 177 11.42 5.97 5.54
CA LEU A 177 12.60 6.84 5.65
C LEU A 177 13.57 6.62 4.51
N SER A 178 13.77 5.36 4.12
CA SER A 178 14.61 5.01 2.97
C SER A 178 14.00 5.54 1.66
N GLY A 179 12.68 5.45 1.50
CA GLY A 179 11.95 6.05 0.38
C GLY A 179 12.09 7.56 0.34
N GLU A 180 11.99 8.22 1.50
CA GLU A 180 12.17 9.67 1.59
C GLU A 180 13.57 10.12 1.20
N LYS A 181 14.60 9.42 1.68
CA LYS A 181 15.98 9.70 1.29
C LYS A 181 16.23 9.51 -0.21
N LEU A 182 15.71 8.43 -0.79
CA LEU A 182 15.79 8.19 -2.23
C LEU A 182 15.02 9.25 -3.03
N LEU A 183 13.88 9.71 -2.53
CA LEU A 183 13.11 10.81 -3.11
C LEU A 183 13.91 12.11 -3.09
N CYS A 184 14.50 12.50 -1.94
CA CYS A 184 15.37 13.68 -1.83
C CYS A 184 16.49 13.64 -2.86
N GLU A 185 17.21 12.51 -2.90
CA GLU A 185 18.37 12.35 -3.76
C GLU A 185 17.97 12.35 -5.25
N GLY A 186 16.90 11.63 -5.59
CA GLY A 186 16.33 11.61 -6.94
C GLY A 186 15.88 13.00 -7.38
N LEU A 187 15.19 13.75 -6.52
CA LEU A 187 14.75 15.12 -6.82
C LEU A 187 15.93 16.07 -7.03
N SER A 188 16.93 16.01 -6.14
CA SER A 188 18.11 16.89 -6.20
C SER A 188 19.01 16.60 -7.40
N LYS A 189 19.17 15.32 -7.78
CA LYS A 189 20.04 14.90 -8.88
C LYS A 189 19.31 14.78 -10.22
N GLN A 190 17.99 14.96 -10.22
CA GLN A 190 17.12 14.64 -11.35
C GLN A 190 17.26 13.19 -11.82
N ASP A 191 17.48 12.28 -10.88
CA ASP A 191 17.66 10.85 -11.15
C ASP A 191 16.31 10.13 -11.06
N SER A 192 15.76 9.80 -12.23
CA SER A 192 14.47 9.13 -12.35
C SER A 192 14.47 7.70 -11.78
N LEU A 193 15.61 7.00 -11.74
CA LEU A 193 15.71 5.64 -11.21
C LEU A 193 15.65 5.63 -9.68
N LEU A 194 16.23 6.65 -9.04
CA LEU A 194 16.08 6.86 -7.59
C LEU A 194 14.61 7.12 -7.22
N LEU A 195 13.84 7.81 -8.07
CA LEU A 195 12.40 7.99 -7.87
C LEU A 195 11.60 6.68 -8.01
N VAL A 196 11.96 5.81 -8.96
CA VAL A 196 11.37 4.45 -9.05
C VAL A 196 11.70 3.63 -7.81
N SER A 197 12.93 3.74 -7.31
CA SER A 197 13.35 3.08 -6.08
C SER A 197 12.59 3.63 -4.86
N ALA A 198 12.39 4.95 -4.79
CA ALA A 198 11.60 5.60 -3.75
C ALA A 198 10.15 5.09 -3.75
N TYR A 199 9.54 4.94 -4.93
CA TYR A 199 8.22 4.31 -5.08
C TYR A 199 8.14 2.95 -4.38
N ALA A 200 9.10 2.05 -4.63
CA ALA A 200 9.07 0.71 -4.03
C ALA A 200 9.14 0.77 -2.50
N HIS A 201 10.00 1.63 -1.96
CA HIS A 201 10.15 1.80 -0.51
C HIS A 201 8.88 2.40 0.14
N PHE A 202 8.29 3.42 -0.48
CA PHE A 202 7.02 3.98 -0.01
C PHE A 202 5.87 2.97 -0.11
N ALA A 203 5.81 2.16 -1.16
CA ALA A 203 4.80 1.12 -1.31
C ALA A 203 4.90 0.07 -0.19
N LEU A 204 6.11 -0.40 0.16
CA LEU A 204 6.31 -1.34 1.29
C LEU A 204 5.86 -0.76 2.63
N SER A 205 6.15 0.52 2.87
CA SER A 205 5.76 1.20 4.11
C SER A 205 4.30 1.64 4.14
N GLY A 206 3.52 1.44 3.06
CA GLY A 206 2.10 1.83 2.99
C GLY A 206 1.87 3.34 2.84
N LEU A 207 2.88 4.09 2.39
CA LEU A 207 2.76 5.50 1.99
C LEU A 207 2.37 5.59 0.51
N ASN A 208 1.22 4.99 0.16
CA ASN A 208 0.77 4.78 -1.22
C ASN A 208 0.68 6.07 -2.05
N THR A 209 0.21 7.18 -1.46
CA THR A 209 0.07 8.45 -2.18
C THR A 209 1.44 8.99 -2.56
N ARG A 210 2.39 8.91 -1.63
CA ARG A 210 3.78 9.33 -1.86
C ARG A 210 4.48 8.42 -2.86
N ALA A 211 4.24 7.11 -2.78
CA ALA A 211 4.76 6.12 -3.72
C ALA A 211 4.36 6.44 -5.16
N LEU A 212 3.06 6.61 -5.43
CA LEU A 212 2.59 6.83 -6.79
C LEU A 212 3.00 8.20 -7.32
N ASN A 213 3.05 9.25 -6.49
CA ASN A 213 3.58 10.54 -6.91
C ASN A 213 5.07 10.48 -7.28
N ALA A 214 5.89 9.72 -6.54
CA ALA A 214 7.30 9.51 -6.91
C ALA A 214 7.43 8.78 -8.27
N LEU A 215 6.61 7.76 -8.51
CA LEU A 215 6.61 7.03 -9.77
C LEU A 215 6.13 7.90 -10.95
N MET A 216 5.08 8.69 -10.75
CA MET A 216 4.56 9.64 -11.74
C MET A 216 5.57 10.74 -12.06
N GLN A 217 6.31 11.22 -11.06
CA GLN A 217 7.40 12.18 -11.27
C GLN A 217 8.54 11.58 -12.11
N SER A 218 8.89 10.30 -11.88
CA SER A 218 9.88 9.57 -12.68
C SER A 218 9.44 9.45 -14.16
N ALA A 219 8.17 9.10 -14.39
CA ALA A 219 7.61 9.03 -15.74
C ALA A 219 7.56 10.42 -16.41
N LEU A 220 7.20 11.49 -15.69
CA LEU A 220 7.23 12.86 -16.20
C LEU A 220 8.65 13.26 -16.66
N TRP A 221 9.69 12.79 -15.96
CA TRP A 221 11.09 12.99 -16.33
C TRP A 221 11.62 12.06 -17.42
N GLY A 222 10.77 11.22 -18.01
CA GLY A 222 11.09 10.46 -19.22
C GLY A 222 11.50 9.04 -18.99
N ASN A 223 11.34 8.52 -17.77
CA ASN A 223 11.58 7.11 -17.51
C ASN A 223 10.44 6.24 -18.09
N THR A 224 10.72 5.55 -19.20
CA THR A 224 9.80 4.62 -19.88
C THR A 224 9.40 3.44 -19.00
N ASP A 225 10.32 3.00 -18.15
CA ASP A 225 10.13 1.83 -17.28
C ASP A 225 9.15 2.19 -16.15
N ALA A 226 9.27 3.41 -15.59
CA ALA A 226 8.31 3.96 -14.64
C ALA A 226 6.90 4.07 -15.26
N ALA A 227 6.80 4.50 -16.53
CA ALA A 227 5.54 4.54 -17.26
C ALA A 227 4.94 3.13 -17.42
N THR A 228 5.76 2.13 -17.74
CA THR A 228 5.33 0.73 -17.84
C THR A 228 4.84 0.18 -16.49
N LEU A 229 5.50 0.54 -15.39
CA LEU A 229 5.03 0.19 -14.04
C LEU A 229 3.67 0.84 -13.71
N ILE A 230 3.43 2.09 -14.11
CA ILE A 230 2.13 2.75 -13.90
C ILE A 230 1.01 1.98 -14.62
N LEU A 231 1.25 1.53 -15.86
CA LEU A 231 0.30 0.67 -16.57
C LEU A 231 -0.03 -0.60 -15.80
N PHE A 232 1.00 -1.31 -15.33
CA PHE A 232 0.81 -2.51 -14.53
C PHE A 232 -0.05 -2.25 -13.29
N LEU A 233 0.17 -1.13 -12.60
CA LEU A 233 -0.61 -0.79 -11.40
C LEU A 233 -2.07 -0.47 -11.71
N LEU A 234 -2.35 0.13 -12.88
CA LEU A 234 -3.70 0.41 -13.36
C LEU A 234 -4.42 -0.87 -13.80
N ASP A 235 -3.76 -1.68 -14.63
CA ASP A 235 -4.31 -2.94 -15.18
C ASP A 235 -4.76 -3.89 -14.06
N ASN A 236 -4.02 -3.88 -12.95
CA ASN A 236 -4.22 -4.80 -11.83
C ASN A 236 -5.00 -4.17 -10.67
N GLY A 237 -5.56 -2.97 -10.88
CA GLY A 237 -6.36 -2.28 -9.89
C GLY A 237 -5.63 -1.96 -8.59
N ILE A 238 -4.29 -1.95 -8.57
CA ILE A 238 -3.49 -1.65 -7.38
C ILE A 238 -3.65 -0.19 -6.96
N TYR A 239 -3.93 0.69 -7.92
CA TYR A 239 -4.29 2.09 -7.71
C TYR A 239 -5.58 2.44 -8.46
N LEU A 240 -6.33 3.41 -7.94
CA LEU A 240 -7.70 3.68 -8.33
C LEU A 240 -7.80 4.80 -9.36
N PRO A 241 -8.28 4.52 -10.59
CA PRO A 241 -8.64 5.57 -11.53
C PRO A 241 -10.02 6.15 -11.16
N LEU A 242 -10.05 7.41 -10.71
CA LEU A 242 -11.28 8.18 -10.52
C LEU A 242 -11.95 8.54 -11.84
N ASN A 243 -11.16 8.67 -12.90
CA ASN A 243 -11.64 8.91 -14.25
C ASN A 243 -11.10 7.83 -15.18
N LYS A 244 -11.97 6.89 -15.58
CA LYS A 244 -11.61 5.76 -16.45
C LYS A 244 -11.16 6.22 -17.85
N ILE A 245 -11.73 7.31 -18.37
CA ILE A 245 -11.33 7.89 -19.67
C ILE A 245 -9.90 8.41 -19.56
N ALA A 246 -9.59 9.14 -18.49
CA ALA A 246 -8.24 9.66 -18.29
C ALA A 246 -7.20 8.53 -18.11
N ALA A 247 -7.56 7.45 -17.41
CA ALA A 247 -6.71 6.27 -17.31
C ALA A 247 -6.46 5.62 -18.67
N GLN A 248 -7.48 5.49 -19.52
CA GLN A 248 -7.34 5.02 -20.89
C GLN A 248 -6.48 5.96 -21.75
N MET A 249 -6.63 7.28 -21.59
CA MET A 249 -5.79 8.26 -22.29
C MET A 249 -4.32 8.13 -21.87
N LEU A 250 -4.05 7.95 -20.57
CA LEU A 250 -2.71 7.67 -20.07
C LEU A 250 -2.16 6.36 -20.64
N GLU A 251 -2.99 5.32 -20.71
CA GLU A 251 -2.58 4.03 -21.29
C GLU A 251 -2.18 4.14 -22.76
N ILE A 252 -3.00 4.84 -23.56
CA ILE A 252 -2.71 5.12 -24.96
C ILE A 252 -1.43 5.95 -25.09
N ALA A 253 -1.26 6.99 -24.26
CA ALA A 253 -0.07 7.84 -24.28
C ALA A 253 1.20 7.04 -23.95
N ILE A 254 1.17 6.14 -22.97
CA ILE A 254 2.30 5.28 -22.64
C ILE A 254 2.61 4.32 -23.79
N THR A 255 1.58 3.68 -24.35
CA THR A 255 1.74 2.75 -25.49
C THR A 255 2.32 3.43 -26.72
N ASN A 256 1.97 4.69 -26.97
CA ASN A 256 2.48 5.48 -28.09
C ASN A 256 3.81 6.21 -27.79
N GLY A 257 4.34 6.11 -26.57
CA GLY A 257 5.55 6.82 -26.15
C GLY A 257 5.36 8.33 -25.90
N ASP A 258 4.14 8.84 -25.86
CA ASP A 258 3.79 10.27 -25.63
C ASP A 258 3.46 10.59 -24.16
N TYR A 259 3.79 9.67 -23.24
CA TYR A 259 3.42 9.78 -21.82
C TYR A 259 3.98 11.03 -21.13
N GLN A 260 5.19 11.48 -21.45
CA GLN A 260 5.76 12.69 -20.83
C GLN A 260 4.92 13.93 -21.16
N ASN A 261 4.56 14.10 -22.42
CA ASN A 261 3.74 15.20 -22.90
C ASN A 261 2.33 15.12 -22.30
N ALA A 262 1.74 13.92 -22.27
CA ALA A 262 0.45 13.66 -21.65
C ALA A 262 0.45 14.03 -20.15
N LEU A 263 1.48 13.63 -19.39
CA LEU A 263 1.62 14.00 -17.98
C LEU A 263 1.85 15.50 -17.79
N LYS A 264 2.61 16.15 -18.67
CA LYS A 264 2.91 17.59 -18.56
C LYS A 264 1.70 18.48 -18.89
N ASN A 265 0.95 18.11 -19.93
CA ASN A 265 0.00 19.01 -20.57
C ASN A 265 -1.47 18.60 -20.43
N ASN A 266 -1.77 17.44 -19.82
CA ASN A 266 -3.14 16.96 -19.65
C ASN A 266 -3.53 16.83 -18.17
N PRO A 267 -4.16 17.87 -17.58
CA PRO A 267 -4.66 17.84 -16.20
C PRO A 267 -5.71 16.76 -15.95
N MET A 268 -6.41 16.30 -17.00
CA MET A 268 -7.37 15.20 -16.88
C MET A 268 -6.64 13.92 -16.48
N ILE A 269 -5.41 13.70 -16.96
CA ILE A 269 -4.55 12.57 -16.62
C ILE A 269 -3.94 12.74 -15.22
N THR A 270 -3.25 13.85 -14.96
CA THR A 270 -2.50 14.09 -13.70
C THR A 270 -3.36 14.36 -12.47
N LYS A 271 -4.68 14.20 -12.58
CA LYS A 271 -5.65 14.33 -11.48
C LYS A 271 -6.66 13.20 -11.43
N SER A 272 -6.49 12.20 -12.30
CA SER A 272 -7.41 11.08 -12.43
C SER A 272 -7.15 9.94 -11.46
N LEU A 273 -5.99 9.92 -10.81
CA LEU A 273 -5.57 8.80 -9.98
C LEU A 273 -5.73 9.14 -8.50
N ALA A 274 -6.22 8.16 -7.75
CA ALA A 274 -6.23 8.17 -6.31
C ALA A 274 -5.76 6.82 -5.77
N VAL A 275 -5.42 6.80 -4.49
CA VAL A 275 -5.01 5.57 -3.82
C VAL A 275 -5.70 5.45 -2.47
N THR A 276 -6.00 4.23 -2.06
CA THR A 276 -6.40 3.96 -0.68
C THR A 276 -5.17 4.07 0.22
N GLU A 277 -5.34 4.75 1.35
CA GLU A 277 -4.27 4.93 2.31
C GLU A 277 -4.76 4.64 3.73
N GLY A 278 -4.04 3.78 4.43
CA GLY A 278 -4.33 3.46 5.83
C GLY A 278 -3.75 4.49 6.81
N ASN A 279 -3.88 4.20 8.11
CA ASN A 279 -3.28 4.99 9.17
C ASN A 279 -1.74 4.90 9.19
N ALA A 280 -1.07 5.63 10.08
CA ALA A 280 0.40 5.62 10.17
C ALA A 280 0.99 4.25 10.53
N LEU A 281 0.24 3.39 11.24
CA LEU A 281 0.64 2.02 11.52
C LEU A 281 0.52 1.10 10.29
N SER A 282 -0.26 1.48 9.28
CA SER A 282 -0.52 0.66 8.10
C SER A 282 0.70 0.60 7.18
N ASN A 283 0.98 -0.56 6.61
CA ASN A 283 2.04 -0.80 5.63
C ASN A 283 1.49 -1.57 4.42
N ILE A 284 2.34 -2.19 3.60
CA ILE A 284 1.88 -2.93 2.42
C ILE A 284 0.89 -4.07 2.74
N PHE A 285 0.88 -4.57 3.98
CA PHE A 285 -0.09 -5.56 4.44
C PHE A 285 -1.53 -5.11 4.17
N GLU A 286 -1.90 -3.88 4.57
CA GLU A 286 -3.25 -3.35 4.38
C GLU A 286 -3.60 -3.27 2.90
N SER A 287 -2.69 -2.81 2.06
CA SER A 287 -2.89 -2.75 0.60
C SER A 287 -3.19 -4.15 0.05
N ILE A 288 -2.39 -5.16 0.39
CA ILE A 288 -2.59 -6.54 -0.07
C ILE A 288 -3.92 -7.09 0.41
N ALA A 289 -4.23 -6.90 1.70
CA ALA A 289 -5.46 -7.41 2.28
C ALA A 289 -6.70 -6.77 1.66
N HIS A 290 -6.70 -5.44 1.45
CA HIS A 290 -7.76 -4.72 0.73
C HIS A 290 -8.02 -5.32 -0.66
N TRP A 291 -6.95 -5.45 -1.45
CA TRP A 291 -7.09 -5.89 -2.83
C TRP A 291 -7.50 -7.34 -2.95
N ARG A 292 -7.07 -8.20 -2.02
CA ARG A 292 -7.59 -9.56 -1.96
C ARG A 292 -9.08 -9.56 -1.64
N TYR A 293 -9.56 -8.76 -0.70
CA TYR A 293 -11.00 -8.68 -0.40
C TYR A 293 -11.80 -8.25 -1.64
N VAL A 294 -11.27 -7.32 -2.44
CA VAL A 294 -11.85 -6.94 -3.74
C VAL A 294 -11.82 -8.12 -4.72
N ALA A 295 -10.68 -8.79 -4.88
CA ALA A 295 -10.48 -9.87 -5.85
C ALA A 295 -11.36 -11.11 -5.56
N TYR A 296 -11.59 -11.43 -4.28
CA TYR A 296 -12.49 -12.49 -3.85
C TYR A 296 -13.97 -12.07 -3.83
N GLY A 297 -14.26 -10.78 -4.06
CA GLY A 297 -15.62 -10.26 -4.10
C GLY A 297 -16.27 -10.04 -2.73
N PHE A 298 -15.50 -10.06 -1.64
CA PHE A 298 -15.99 -9.75 -0.29
C PHE A 298 -16.39 -8.28 -0.17
N ILE A 299 -15.68 -7.39 -0.86
CA ILE A 299 -16.03 -5.98 -0.98
C ILE A 299 -16.05 -5.57 -2.44
N LEU A 300 -16.96 -4.68 -2.80
CA LEU A 300 -16.91 -4.00 -4.08
C LEU A 300 -15.95 -2.81 -3.98
N SER A 301 -15.03 -2.68 -4.93
CA SER A 301 -14.19 -1.49 -5.04
C SER A 301 -15.06 -0.26 -5.28
N ALA A 302 -14.71 0.87 -4.68
CA ALA A 302 -15.46 2.11 -4.84
C ALA A 302 -15.44 2.68 -6.27
N THR A 303 -14.51 2.22 -7.11
CA THR A 303 -14.45 2.55 -8.55
C THR A 303 -15.19 1.55 -9.44
N ASP A 304 -15.77 0.49 -8.86
CA ASP A 304 -16.67 -0.43 -9.56
C ASP A 304 -18.00 0.27 -9.85
N SER A 305 -18.50 0.15 -11.08
CA SER A 305 -19.78 0.75 -11.46
C SER A 305 -20.97 0.21 -10.66
N ARG A 306 -20.85 -1.00 -10.11
CA ARG A 306 -21.86 -1.61 -9.24
C ARG A 306 -21.88 -0.95 -7.86
N TYR A 307 -20.73 -0.48 -7.37
CA TYR A 307 -20.63 0.18 -6.06
C TYR A 307 -21.52 1.43 -5.98
N ALA A 308 -21.57 2.22 -7.06
CA ALA A 308 -22.43 3.41 -7.13
C ALA A 308 -23.93 3.10 -7.01
N ARG A 309 -24.34 1.85 -7.27
CA ARG A 309 -25.74 1.39 -7.22
C ARG A 309 -26.11 0.75 -5.87
N LEU A 310 -25.14 0.54 -4.98
CA LEU A 310 -25.40 0.06 -3.64
C LEU A 310 -26.16 1.11 -2.84
N ASP A 311 -27.03 0.65 -1.94
CA ASP A 311 -27.63 1.51 -0.94
C ASP A 311 -26.60 1.94 0.12
N ASP A 312 -26.99 2.85 1.01
CA ASP A 312 -26.07 3.38 2.02
C ASP A 312 -25.71 2.35 3.10
N GLU A 313 -26.56 1.34 3.35
CA GLU A 313 -26.28 0.29 4.33
C GLU A 313 -25.23 -0.68 3.80
N ASP A 314 -25.31 -1.09 2.53
CA ASP A 314 -24.30 -1.91 1.86
C ASP A 314 -22.94 -1.20 1.80
N LYS A 315 -22.93 0.10 1.49
CA LYS A 315 -21.69 0.91 1.50
C LYS A 315 -21.08 0.99 2.89
N LYS A 316 -21.91 1.21 3.93
CA LYS A 316 -21.46 1.16 5.33
C LYS A 316 -20.92 -0.22 5.70
N GLY A 317 -21.57 -1.29 5.25
CA GLY A 317 -21.11 -2.66 5.44
C GLY A 317 -19.72 -2.90 4.87
N ILE A 318 -19.48 -2.48 3.63
CA ILE A 318 -18.14 -2.54 2.99
C ILE A 318 -17.12 -1.72 3.78
N ALA A 319 -17.47 -0.48 4.16
CA ALA A 319 -16.60 0.39 4.94
C ALA A 319 -16.25 -0.23 6.30
N LEU A 320 -17.22 -0.89 6.95
CA LEU A 320 -17.03 -1.57 8.24
C LEU A 320 -16.11 -2.78 8.11
N ILE A 321 -16.26 -3.61 7.07
CA ILE A 321 -15.35 -4.73 6.78
C ILE A 321 -13.91 -4.22 6.66
N TRP A 322 -13.72 -3.14 5.90
CA TRP A 322 -12.40 -2.54 5.72
C TRP A 322 -11.84 -1.94 7.02
N PHE A 323 -12.67 -1.22 7.78
CA PHE A 323 -12.29 -0.65 9.07
C PHE A 323 -11.86 -1.72 10.08
N ASN A 324 -12.59 -2.83 10.15
CA ASN A 324 -12.27 -3.95 11.02
C ASN A 324 -10.90 -4.54 10.69
N LEU A 325 -10.60 -4.76 9.40
CA LEU A 325 -9.31 -5.27 8.95
C LEU A 325 -8.15 -4.33 9.32
N ILE A 326 -8.28 -3.02 9.08
CA ILE A 326 -7.27 -2.03 9.51
C ILE A 326 -7.08 -2.09 11.03
N SER A 327 -8.18 -2.19 11.78
CA SER A 327 -8.16 -2.24 13.24
C SER A 327 -7.48 -3.50 13.76
N ALA A 328 -7.70 -4.67 13.16
CA ALA A 328 -6.96 -5.90 13.46
C ALA A 328 -5.47 -5.76 13.17
N GLY A 329 -5.10 -5.20 12.02
CA GLY A 329 -3.69 -4.97 11.68
C GLY A 329 -3.01 -4.05 12.68
N ALA A 330 -3.71 -3.01 13.14
CA ALA A 330 -3.19 -2.12 14.17
C ALA A 330 -3.00 -2.82 15.53
N LEU A 331 -3.97 -3.63 15.95
CA LEU A 331 -3.88 -4.44 17.18
C LEU A 331 -2.72 -5.43 17.14
N ALA A 332 -2.52 -6.09 16.01
CA ALA A 332 -1.40 -7.01 15.78
C ALA A 332 -0.05 -6.29 15.94
N ARG A 333 0.10 -5.13 15.30
CA ARG A 333 1.33 -4.31 15.42
C ARG A 333 1.57 -3.78 16.82
N GLN A 334 0.53 -3.38 17.53
CA GLN A 334 0.65 -2.95 18.92
C GLN A 334 1.15 -4.11 19.80
N SER A 335 0.60 -5.31 19.59
CA SER A 335 1.04 -6.50 20.31
C SER A 335 2.50 -6.83 20.02
N ILE A 336 2.95 -6.65 18.77
CA ILE A 336 4.35 -6.79 18.37
C ILE A 336 5.23 -5.74 19.06
N TYR A 337 4.78 -4.49 19.13
CA TYR A 337 5.46 -3.40 19.83
C TYR A 337 5.62 -3.70 21.33
N ASP A 338 4.56 -4.15 21.99
CA ASP A 338 4.55 -4.39 23.45
C ASP A 338 5.48 -5.53 23.88
N MET A 339 5.83 -6.44 22.96
CA MET A 339 6.81 -7.52 23.20
C MET A 339 8.27 -7.07 23.07
N GLY A 340 8.52 -5.90 22.48
CA GLY A 340 9.86 -5.37 22.28
C GLY A 340 10.54 -4.87 23.54
N ASP A 341 11.87 -4.82 23.54
CA ASP A 341 12.60 -4.08 24.57
C ASP A 341 12.46 -2.56 24.37
N SER A 342 12.78 -1.77 25.41
CA SER A 342 12.61 -0.31 25.40
C SER A 342 13.39 0.38 24.28
N LYS A 343 14.54 -0.15 23.86
CA LYS A 343 15.35 0.41 22.79
C LYS A 343 14.72 0.15 21.42
N GLN A 344 14.23 -1.07 21.20
CA GLN A 344 13.49 -1.41 19.98
C GLN A 344 12.18 -0.62 19.88
N GLN A 345 11.45 -0.48 20.99
CA GLN A 345 10.23 0.32 21.06
C GLN A 345 10.50 1.79 20.74
N GLN A 346 11.57 2.38 21.30
CA GLN A 346 11.95 3.76 20.96
C GLN A 346 12.30 3.90 19.48
N THR A 347 13.07 2.96 18.92
CA THR A 347 13.40 2.97 17.49
C THR A 347 12.13 2.92 16.63
N TYR A 348 11.16 2.10 17.02
CA TYR A 348 9.88 2.01 16.30
C TYR A 348 9.08 3.32 16.39
N LYS A 349 9.03 3.95 17.57
CA LYS A 349 8.40 5.26 17.77
C LYS A 349 9.00 6.33 16.87
N ASP A 350 10.33 6.43 16.81
CA ASP A 350 11.02 7.44 15.99
C ASP A 350 10.70 7.27 14.49
N ILE A 351 10.65 6.02 14.01
CA ILE A 351 10.25 5.70 12.62
C ILE A 351 8.80 6.08 12.38
N LEU A 352 7.91 5.74 13.31
CA LEU A 352 6.48 6.01 13.18
C LEU A 352 6.18 7.50 13.21
N GLU A 353 6.89 8.29 14.02
CA GLU A 353 6.77 9.75 14.05
C GLU A 353 7.08 10.35 12.69
N SER A 354 8.19 9.92 12.08
CA SER A 354 8.59 10.36 10.75
C SER A 354 7.56 9.97 9.70
N LYS A 355 7.03 8.74 9.77
CA LYS A 355 5.95 8.28 8.88
C LYS A 355 4.65 9.06 9.07
N MET A 356 4.30 9.44 10.30
CA MET A 356 3.16 10.31 10.60
C MET A 356 3.34 11.69 9.98
N GLN A 357 4.54 12.27 10.03
CA GLN A 357 4.85 13.54 9.36
C GLN A 357 4.65 13.43 7.83
N LEU A 358 5.16 12.36 7.21
CA LEU A 358 4.96 12.12 5.77
C LEU A 358 3.49 11.93 5.39
N LYS A 359 2.67 11.31 6.26
CA LYS A 359 1.21 11.22 6.08
C LYS A 359 0.48 12.56 6.30
N GLY A 360 1.10 13.51 7.00
CA GLY A 360 0.58 14.85 7.20
C GLY A 360 0.69 15.77 5.96
N ILE A 361 1.35 15.31 4.90
CA ILE A 361 1.48 16.06 3.64
C ILE A 361 0.12 16.09 2.94
N ASN A 362 -0.40 17.31 2.75
CA ASN A 362 -1.77 17.52 2.28
C ASN A 362 -1.89 17.81 0.78
N THR A 363 -0.78 18.01 0.07
CA THR A 363 -0.80 18.42 -1.35
C THR A 363 0.22 17.65 -2.16
N TYR A 364 -0.23 17.05 -3.26
CA TYR A 364 0.62 16.32 -4.21
C TYR A 364 0.30 16.70 -5.67
N PRO A 365 1.29 16.63 -6.59
CA PRO A 365 1.11 17.10 -7.96
C PRO A 365 0.25 16.17 -8.85
N PHE A 366 0.24 14.86 -8.61
CA PHE A 366 -0.32 13.88 -9.58
C PHE A 366 -1.43 12.98 -9.03
N VAL A 367 -1.35 12.62 -7.75
CA VAL A 367 -2.20 11.59 -7.14
C VAL A 367 -2.62 12.04 -5.77
N LYS A 368 -3.89 11.81 -5.42
CA LYS A 368 -4.46 12.11 -4.12
C LYS A 368 -4.84 10.87 -3.33
N THR A 369 -5.16 11.06 -2.05
CA THR A 369 -5.75 10.01 -1.23
C THR A 369 -7.24 9.86 -1.56
N TYR A 370 -7.69 8.63 -1.73
CA TYR A 370 -9.11 8.31 -1.84
C TYR A 370 -9.76 8.32 -0.47
N HIS A 371 -10.78 9.15 -0.30
CA HIS A 371 -11.65 9.14 0.87
C HIS A 371 -12.92 8.38 0.53
N GLN A 372 -13.09 7.20 1.11
CA GLN A 372 -14.42 6.58 1.22
C GLN A 372 -15.25 7.52 2.10
N ARG A 373 -16.21 8.22 1.48
CA ARG A 373 -17.18 9.05 2.19
C ARG A 373 -18.39 8.22 2.57
#